data_AF-A0A5K3FX51-F1
#
_entry.id   AF-A0A5K3FX51-F1
#
_cell.length_a   1.000
_cell.length_b   1.000
_cell.length_c   1.000
_cell.angle_alpha   90.00
_cell.angle_beta   90.00
_cell.angle_gamma   90.00
#
_symmetry.space_group_name_H-M   'P 1'
#
loop_
_entity.id
_entity.type
_entity.pdbx_description
1 polymer ?
#
loop_
_entity_poly.entity_id
_entity_poly.type
_entity_poly.pdbx_seq_one_letter_code
_entity_poly.pdbx_strand_id
1 'polypeptide(L)' 'MALEDKWTFTEQSASILPFGLFEKLRHRKKLLDFRISSKDGREVRANRFLLAMRFPRISDNVTAEDRALMEWKRFNAE' A
#
# COMPACT_ATOMS: atom_id res chain seq x y z
N MET A 1 32.62 15.37 26.47
CA MET A 1 32.51 14.25 25.52
C MET A 1 31.04 13.89 25.44
N ALA A 2 30.38 14.22 24.33
CA ALA A 2 28.99 13.82 24.10
C ALA A 2 29.00 12.34 23.71
N LEU A 3 28.29 11.48 24.44
CA LEU A 3 28.01 10.13 23.96
C LEU A 3 27.10 10.29 22.74
N GLU A 4 27.64 10.02 21.55
CA GLU A 4 26.82 9.79 20.38
C GLU A 4 26.06 8.49 20.63
N ASP A 5 24.75 8.60 20.87
CA ASP A 5 23.86 7.45 20.93
C ASP A 5 23.98 6.69 19.61
N LYS A 6 24.62 5.52 19.67
CA LYS A 6 24.83 4.66 18.51
C LYS A 6 23.54 3.88 18.27
N TRP A 7 22.67 4.40 17.42
CA TRP A 7 21.44 3.72 17.03
C TRP A 7 21.78 2.50 16.17
N THR A 8 21.74 1.31 16.77
CA THR A 8 21.81 0.05 16.02
C THR A 8 20.42 -0.31 15.51
N PHE A 9 20.26 -0.31 14.18
CA PHE A 9 19.05 -0.79 13.52
C PHE A 9 19.23 -2.27 13.20
N THR A 10 18.44 -3.12 13.86
CA THR A 10 18.37 -4.55 13.53
C THR A 10 17.22 -4.77 12.57
N GLU A 11 17.50 -5.38 11.42
CA GLU A 11 16.45 -5.81 10.49
C GLU A 11 15.52 -6.81 11.20
N GLN A 12 14.21 -6.53 11.21
CA GLN A 12 13.23 -7.49 11.71
C GLN A 12 13.08 -8.62 10.70
N SER A 13 13.10 -9.86 11.18
CA SER A 13 12.80 -11.07 10.39
C SER A 13 11.55 -10.87 9.54
N ALA A 14 11.62 -11.22 8.26
CA ALA A 14 10.53 -11.11 7.27
C ALA A 14 9.32 -12.03 7.57
N SER A 15 9.31 -12.73 8.69
CA SER A 15 8.24 -13.65 9.08
C SER A 15 7.02 -12.89 9.59
N ILE A 16 5.93 -12.99 8.82
CA ILE A 16 4.60 -12.37 9.00
C ILE A 16 4.55 -10.90 8.56
N LEU A 17 3.91 -10.64 7.42
CA LEU A 17 3.62 -9.30 6.91
C LEU A 17 2.84 -8.50 7.97
N PRO A 18 3.40 -7.39 8.51
CA PRO A 18 2.77 -6.66 9.61
C PRO A 18 1.68 -5.72 9.07
N PHE A 19 0.53 -6.29 8.67
CA PHE A 19 -0.60 -5.52 8.12
C PHE A 19 -1.00 -4.33 9.00
N GLY A 20 -0.90 -4.47 10.33
CA GLY A 20 -1.16 -3.38 11.26
C GLY A 20 -0.21 -2.18 11.12
N LEU A 21 1.06 -2.41 10.77
CA LEU A 21 2.02 -1.34 10.51
C LEU A 21 1.66 -0.58 9.22
N PHE A 22 1.34 -1.33 8.16
CA PHE A 22 0.95 -0.72 6.88
C PHE A 22 -0.37 0.06 6.97
N GLU A 23 -1.34 -0.40 7.77
CA GLU A 23 -2.56 0.38 8.04
C GLU A 23 -2.26 1.69 8.78
N LYS A 24 -1.35 1.67 9.77
CA LYS A 24 -0.91 2.91 10.44
C LYS A 24 -0.30 3.89 9.45
N LEU A 25 0.51 3.41 8.50
CA LEU A 25 1.09 4.25 7.45
C LEU A 25 0.01 4.84 6.52
N ARG A 26 -0.99 4.03 6.13
CA ARG A 26 -2.13 4.48 5.34
C ARG A 26 -2.92 5.57 6.06
N HIS A 27 -3.23 5.39 7.35
CA HIS A 27 -3.91 6.40 8.17
C HIS A 27 -3.10 7.69 8.30
N ARG A 28 -1.77 7.59 8.33
CA ARG A 28 -0.86 8.75 8.30
C ARG A 28 -0.63 9.33 6.91
N LYS A 29 -1.40 8.88 5.90
CA LYS A 29 -1.28 9.29 4.50
C LYS A 29 0.13 9.11 3.91
N LYS A 30 0.85 8.08 4.36
CA LYS A 30 2.19 7.73 3.86
C LYS A 30 2.11 6.63 2.80
N LEU A 31 3.08 6.63 1.89
CA LEU A 31 3.26 5.64 0.81
C LEU A 31 2.04 5.52 -0.13
N LEU A 32 1.26 6.58 -0.27
CA LEU A 32 0.09 6.62 -1.13
C LEU A 32 0.50 6.90 -2.58
N ASP A 33 0.96 5.85 -3.25
CA ASP A 33 1.54 5.83 -4.60
C ASP A 33 0.52 5.50 -5.70
N PHE A 34 -0.72 5.18 -5.33
CA PHE A 34 -1.78 4.80 -6.25
C PHE A 34 -3.02 5.68 -6.13
N ARG A 35 -3.77 5.79 -7.23
CA ARG A 35 -5.11 6.36 -7.23
C ARG A 35 -6.15 5.34 -7.65
N ILE A 36 -7.28 5.37 -6.96
CA ILE A 36 -8.47 4.61 -7.30
C ILE A 36 -9.56 5.62 -7.65
N SER A 37 -10.06 5.60 -8.89
CA SER A 37 -11.25 6.37 -9.27
C SER A 37 -12.49 5.53 -9.06
N SER A 38 -13.48 6.06 -8.35
CA SER A 38 -14.82 5.48 -8.33
C SER A 38 -15.61 5.88 -9.59
N LYS A 39 -16.76 5.22 -9.80
CA LYS A 39 -17.66 5.51 -10.93
C LYS A 39 -18.24 6.92 -10.91
N ASP A 40 -18.40 7.51 -9.72
CA ASP A 40 -18.85 8.90 -9.54
C ASP A 40 -17.69 9.91 -9.67
N GLY A 41 -16.52 9.46 -10.15
CA GLY A 41 -15.36 10.32 -10.42
C GLY A 41 -14.59 10.77 -9.16
N ARG A 42 -14.87 10.18 -7.99
CA ARG A 42 -14.08 10.47 -6.79
C ARG A 42 -12.76 9.70 -6.84
N GLU A 43 -11.67 10.39 -6.54
CA GLU A 43 -10.36 9.76 -6.43
C GLU A 43 -10.00 9.48 -4.96
N VAL A 44 -9.57 8.25 -4.70
CA VAL A 44 -9.02 7.83 -3.40
C VAL A 44 -7.58 7.42 -3.59
N ARG A 45 -6.68 8.04 -2.82
CA ARG A 45 -5.28 7.64 -2.79
C ARG A 45 -5.09 6.38 -1.96
N ALA A 46 -4.26 5.45 -2.45
CA ALA A 46 -4.04 4.14 -1.84
C ALA A 46 -2.57 3.70 -1.97
N ASN A 47 -2.22 2.62 -1.29
CA ASN A 47 -0.91 1.97 -1.37
C ASN A 47 -1.00 0.78 -2.34
N ARG A 48 -0.27 0.78 -3.46
CA ARG A 48 -0.24 -0.32 -4.45
C ARG A 48 0.02 -1.67 -3.80
N PHE A 49 1.03 -1.71 -2.94
CA PHE A 49 1.46 -2.90 -2.21
C PHE A 49 0.33 -3.52 -1.36
N LEU A 50 -0.42 -2.69 -0.62
CA LEU A 50 -1.54 -3.18 0.19
C LEU A 50 -2.69 -3.71 -0.66
N LEU A 51 -2.98 -3.07 -1.80
CA LEU A 51 -4.00 -3.52 -2.73
C LEU A 51 -3.64 -4.88 -3.33
N ALA A 52 -2.41 -5.04 -3.81
CA ALA A 52 -1.91 -6.28 -4.39
C ALA A 52 -1.99 -7.45 -3.39
N MET A 53 -1.57 -7.21 -2.14
CA MET A 53 -1.61 -8.26 -1.11
C MET A 53 -3.03 -8.65 -0.68
N ARG A 54 -3.96 -7.68 -0.56
CA ARG A 54 -5.32 -7.95 -0.07
C ARG A 54 -6.27 -8.43 -1.15
N PHE A 55 -6.01 -8.08 -2.40
CA PHE A 55 -6.86 -8.40 -3.53
C PHE A 55 -6.02 -9.03 -4.64
N PRO A 56 -5.66 -10.32 -4.52
CA PRO A 56 -4.81 -10.99 -5.51
C PRO A 56 -5.34 -10.87 -6.94
N ARG A 57 -6.68 -10.89 -7.11
CA ARG A 57 -7.35 -10.74 -8.42
C ARG A 57 -7.04 -9.42 -9.15
N ILE A 58 -6.58 -8.39 -8.45
CA ILE A 58 -6.21 -7.09 -9.06
C ILE A 58 -4.71 -6.81 -8.96
N SER A 59 -3.91 -7.74 -8.43
CA SER A 59 -2.48 -7.54 -8.17
C SER A 59 -1.75 -7.04 -9.42
N ASP A 60 -1.86 -7.77 -10.53
CA ASP A 60 -1.18 -7.43 -11.79
C ASP A 60 -1.63 -6.07 -12.34
N ASN A 61 -2.88 -5.70 -12.09
CA ASN A 61 -3.42 -4.41 -12.52
C ASN A 61 -2.84 -3.25 -11.71
N VAL A 62 -2.70 -3.42 -10.38
CA VAL A 62 -2.18 -2.37 -9.50
C VAL A 62 -0.65 -2.27 -9.52
N THR A 63 0.05 -3.34 -9.89
CA THR A 63 1.52 -3.38 -10.00
C THR A 63 2.05 -3.07 -11.40
N ALA A 64 1.18 -2.92 -12.41
CA ALA A 64 1.59 -2.46 -13.74
C ALA A 64 2.34 -1.13 -13.66
N GLU A 65 3.58 -1.10 -14.17
CA GLU A 65 4.52 0.02 -14.00
C GLU A 65 3.92 1.36 -14.44
N ASP A 66 3.25 1.37 -15.60
CA ASP A 66 2.70 2.59 -16.21
C ASP A 66 1.37 3.07 -15.62
N ARG A 67 0.78 2.32 -14.68
CA ARG A 67 -0.63 2.51 -14.31
C ARG A 67 -0.81 3.20 -12.96
N ALA A 68 -0.62 4.51 -12.85
CA ALA A 68 -0.76 5.23 -11.55
C ALA A 68 -2.22 5.37 -11.03
N LEU A 69 -3.20 4.93 -11.82
CA LEU A 69 -4.63 5.09 -11.57
C LEU A 69 -5.39 3.84 -12.05
N MET A 70 -6.35 3.39 -11.25
CA MET A 70 -7.30 2.35 -11.65
C MET A 70 -8.74 2.79 -11.36
N GLU A 71 -9.65 2.50 -12.27
CA GLU A 71 -11.09 2.59 -11.99
C GLU A 71 -11.53 1.40 -11.12
N TRP A 72 -12.16 1.67 -9.99
CA TRP A 72 -12.73 0.62 -9.15
C TRP A 72 -14.01 0.06 -9.78
N LYS A 73 -13.85 -1.04 -10.52
CA LYS A 73 -14.99 -1.86 -10.94
C LYS A 73 -15.29 -2.83 -9.82
N ARG A 74 -16.53 -2.82 -9.32
CA ARG A 74 -17.03 -3.93 -8.50
C ARG A 74 -16.92 -5.18 -9.37
N PHE A 75 -15.98 -6.05 -9.06
CA PHE A 75 -15.93 -7.38 -9.66
C PHE A 75 -17.13 -8.12 -9.09
N ASN A 76 -18.08 -8.50 -9.95
CA ASN A 76 -19.12 -9.44 -9.54
C ASN A 76 -18.41 -10.74 -9.13
N ALA A 77 -18.83 -11.30 -8.00
CA ALA A 77 -18.37 -12.61 -7.58
C ALA A 77 -19.09 -13.66 -8.42
N GLU A 78 -18.60 -13.87 -9.64
CA GLU A 78 -18.77 -15.13 -10.35
C GLU A 78 -17.62 -16.08 -9.96
#